data_AF-A0AA39LLK6-F1
#
_entry.id   AF-A0AA39LLK6-F1
#
_cell.length_a   1.000
_cell.length_b   1.000
_cell.length_c   1.000
_cell.angle_alpha   90.00
_cell.angle_beta   90.00
_cell.angle_gamma   90.00
#
_symmetry.space_group_name_H-M   'P 1'
#
loop_
_entity.id
_entity.type
_entity.pdbx_description
1 polymer ?
#
loop_
_entity_poly.entity_id
_entity_poly.type
_entity_poly.pdbx_seq_one_letter_code
_entity_poly.pdbx_strand_id
1 'polypeptide(L)'
;MAPAAPYKAQITKHEKKSEEFIARMEEILQDDLSFPREDSELDNYLTEQGRRLSDADVRRLETAAQGMKDKLAKLEAISEQAEDESIESYTETALDFIMRVEELVADAKWHIDQVKQRREELETGRQQLNATIRVSPTPERDDRIRVEPLKIPSFSGEVFEWFNFVQAFETLIHNKPLANWEKYAHLMKAVTGDAKVFLAKYVNPDNYEEAFAQLKRRYGDVDMLALKLNDKLNQLRKPTDKVSDQRRFVDECQLKGLGIDVNSINTARSIMRKLPASTYDKVLDKIPKGQFGKIGVVIEVTND
;
A
#
# COMPACT_ATOMS: atom_id res chain seq x y z
N MET A 1 1.10 -55.37 -13.69
CA MET A 1 0.40 -54.14 -13.26
C MET A 1 0.51 -54.05 -11.75
N ALA A 2 0.86 -52.87 -11.21
CA ALA A 2 0.81 -52.63 -9.78
C ALA A 2 -0.65 -52.35 -9.35
N PRO A 3 -1.13 -52.85 -8.21
CA PRO A 3 -2.50 -52.61 -7.77
C PRO A 3 -2.73 -51.13 -7.37
N ALA A 4 -3.93 -50.60 -7.61
CA ALA A 4 -4.31 -49.23 -7.24
C ALA A 4 -4.55 -49.04 -5.73
N ALA A 5 -4.96 -50.09 -5.02
CA ALA A 5 -5.24 -50.10 -3.57
C ALA A 5 -4.17 -49.42 -2.67
N PRO A 6 -2.86 -49.67 -2.82
CA PRO A 6 -1.82 -49.03 -2.01
C PRO A 6 -1.73 -47.50 -2.20
N TYR A 7 -2.12 -46.96 -3.37
CA TYR A 7 -2.06 -45.52 -3.64
C TYR A 7 -3.27 -44.79 -3.05
N LYS A 8 -4.44 -45.41 -3.15
CA LYS A 8 -5.67 -44.95 -2.49
C LYS A 8 -5.48 -44.78 -0.99
N ALA A 9 -4.91 -45.81 -0.33
CA ALA A 9 -4.60 -45.76 1.10
C ALA A 9 -3.57 -44.68 1.47
N GLN A 10 -2.64 -44.35 0.56
CA GLN A 10 -1.65 -43.29 0.78
C GLN A 10 -2.27 -41.89 0.71
N ILE A 11 -3.26 -41.66 -0.16
CA ILE A 11 -4.00 -40.39 -0.27
C ILE A 11 -4.74 -40.12 1.04
N THR A 12 -5.60 -41.05 1.47
CA THR A 12 -6.37 -40.91 2.72
C THR A 12 -5.48 -40.75 3.94
N LYS A 13 -4.36 -41.47 4.00
CA LYS A 13 -3.40 -41.34 5.11
C LYS A 13 -2.71 -39.97 5.11
N HIS A 14 -2.41 -39.42 3.94
CA HIS A 14 -1.75 -38.12 3.80
C HIS A 14 -2.66 -36.97 4.19
N GLU A 15 -3.92 -37.01 3.72
CA GLU A 15 -4.98 -36.10 4.09
C GLU A 15 -5.16 -36.07 5.61
N LYS A 16 -5.44 -37.24 6.22
CA LYS A 16 -5.66 -37.35 7.67
C LYS A 16 -4.47 -36.86 8.51
N LYS A 17 -3.24 -37.09 8.05
CA LYS A 17 -2.03 -36.62 8.75
C LYS A 17 -1.87 -35.10 8.68
N SER A 18 -2.40 -34.47 7.64
CA SER A 18 -2.27 -33.04 7.40
C SER A 18 -3.44 -32.23 7.97
N GLU A 19 -4.59 -32.87 8.17
CA GLU A 19 -5.86 -32.23 8.56
C GLU A 19 -5.75 -31.38 9.83
N GLU A 20 -5.16 -31.91 10.92
CA GLU A 20 -5.01 -31.17 12.18
C GLU A 20 -4.20 -29.88 12.00
N PHE A 21 -3.21 -29.90 11.12
CA PHE A 21 -2.38 -28.72 10.86
C PHE A 21 -3.11 -27.72 9.96
N ILE A 22 -3.82 -28.21 8.93
CA ILE A 22 -4.62 -27.38 8.01
C ILE A 22 -5.73 -26.65 8.80
N ALA A 23 -6.48 -27.37 9.62
CA ALA A 23 -7.57 -26.79 10.42
C ALA A 23 -7.06 -25.69 11.38
N ARG A 24 -5.89 -25.89 12.00
CA ARG A 24 -5.24 -24.86 12.83
C ARG A 24 -4.88 -23.61 12.01
N MET A 25 -4.39 -23.78 10.78
CA MET A 25 -4.02 -22.63 9.93
C MET A 25 -5.26 -21.87 9.46
N GLU A 26 -6.35 -22.58 9.12
CA GLU A 26 -7.63 -21.96 8.78
C GLU A 26 -8.17 -21.11 9.94
N GLU A 27 -8.13 -21.62 11.19
CA GLU A 27 -8.55 -20.86 12.36
C GLU A 27 -7.73 -19.58 12.56
N ILE A 28 -6.42 -19.63 12.32
CA ILE A 28 -5.56 -18.45 12.44
C ILE A 28 -5.90 -17.41 11.37
N LEU A 29 -6.24 -17.85 10.15
CA LEU A 29 -6.51 -16.98 9.01
C LEU A 29 -7.96 -16.47 8.95
N GLN A 30 -8.85 -17.00 9.79
CA GLN A 30 -10.20 -16.44 9.98
C GLN A 30 -10.18 -15.11 10.74
N ASP A 31 -9.15 -14.82 11.53
CA ASP A 31 -9.01 -13.58 12.27
C ASP A 31 -8.57 -12.44 11.33
N ASP A 32 -9.41 -11.40 11.18
CA ASP A 32 -9.09 -10.23 10.37
C ASP A 32 -7.94 -9.39 10.97
N LEU A 33 -7.06 -8.89 10.11
CA LEU A 33 -5.91 -8.08 10.49
C LEU A 33 -6.36 -6.67 10.93
N SER A 34 -6.54 -6.51 12.24
CA SER A 34 -6.90 -5.25 12.87
C SER A 34 -5.71 -4.62 13.58
N PHE A 35 -4.92 -3.83 12.84
CA PHE A 35 -3.72 -3.19 13.38
C PHE A 35 -4.08 -2.07 14.40
N PRO A 36 -3.53 -2.12 15.63
CA PRO A 36 -3.69 -1.06 16.62
C PRO A 36 -3.13 0.29 16.13
N ARG A 37 -3.70 1.39 16.65
CA ARG A 37 -3.26 2.76 16.31
C ARG A 37 -2.08 3.25 17.15
N GLU A 38 -1.88 2.68 18.33
CA GLU A 38 -0.79 3.05 19.23
C GLU A 38 0.47 2.24 18.94
N ASP A 39 1.61 2.91 18.72
CA ASP A 39 2.89 2.26 18.37
C ASP A 39 3.34 1.20 19.40
N SER A 40 3.05 1.42 20.69
CA SER A 40 3.42 0.48 21.76
C SER A 40 2.58 -0.80 21.77
N GLU A 41 1.31 -0.71 21.35
CA GLU A 41 0.42 -1.85 21.19
C GLU A 41 0.68 -2.55 19.85
N LEU A 42 1.03 -1.79 18.81
CA LEU A 42 1.32 -2.29 17.47
C LEU A 42 2.56 -3.20 17.46
N ASP A 43 3.66 -2.84 18.13
CA ASP A 43 4.88 -3.67 18.17
C ASP A 43 4.62 -5.04 18.84
N ASN A 44 3.87 -5.04 19.95
CA ASN A 44 3.44 -6.26 20.64
C ASN A 44 2.51 -7.10 19.76
N TYR A 45 1.53 -6.46 19.11
CA TYR A 45 0.60 -7.11 18.19
C TYR A 45 1.32 -7.78 17.01
N LEU A 46 2.21 -7.07 16.32
CA LEU A 46 2.99 -7.61 15.19
C LEU A 46 3.90 -8.76 15.62
N THR A 47 4.41 -8.74 16.85
CA THR A 47 5.24 -9.81 17.41
C THR A 47 4.41 -11.06 17.70
N GLU A 48 3.20 -10.89 18.23
CA GLU A 48 2.29 -12.00 18.47
C GLU A 48 1.78 -12.60 17.15
N GLN A 49 1.44 -11.78 16.15
CA GLN A 49 1.05 -12.25 14.81
C GLN A 49 2.16 -13.06 14.14
N GLY A 50 3.43 -12.63 14.25
CA GLY A 50 4.58 -13.38 13.74
C GLY A 50 4.86 -14.70 14.48
N ARG A 51 4.35 -14.88 15.70
CA ARG A 51 4.38 -16.17 16.42
C ARG A 51 3.23 -17.09 16.02
N ARG A 52 2.06 -16.52 15.74
CA ARG A 52 0.88 -17.27 15.32
C ARG A 52 1.09 -17.92 13.97
N LEU A 53 1.68 -17.19 13.02
CA LEU A 53 1.90 -17.65 11.65
C LEU A 53 3.30 -17.28 11.16
N SER A 54 4.05 -18.27 10.66
CA SER A 54 5.43 -18.08 10.21
C SER A 54 5.68 -18.60 8.79
N ASP A 55 6.78 -18.16 8.18
CA ASP A 55 7.24 -18.69 6.88
C ASP A 55 7.49 -20.22 6.93
N ALA A 56 7.77 -20.78 8.12
CA ALA A 56 7.93 -22.22 8.30
C ALA A 56 6.59 -22.97 8.19
N ASP A 57 5.50 -22.35 8.64
CA ASP A 57 4.16 -22.92 8.51
C ASP A 57 3.70 -22.94 7.05
N VAL A 58 3.99 -21.86 6.29
CA VAL A 58 3.77 -21.80 4.84
C VAL A 58 4.51 -22.93 4.12
N ARG A 59 5.80 -23.12 4.41
CA ARG A 59 6.59 -24.23 3.81
C ARG A 59 6.02 -25.59 4.14
N ARG A 60 5.44 -25.76 5.33
CA ARG A 60 4.82 -27.01 5.75
C ARG A 60 3.53 -27.26 4.97
N LEU A 61 2.70 -26.24 4.72
CA LEU A 61 1.53 -26.33 3.85
C LEU A 61 1.94 -26.66 2.40
N GLU A 62 2.94 -25.98 1.85
CA GLU A 62 3.47 -26.26 0.50
C GLU A 62 3.97 -27.71 0.39
N THR A 63 4.66 -28.21 1.42
CA THR A 63 5.11 -29.61 1.47
C THR A 63 3.93 -30.58 1.53
N ALA A 64 2.84 -30.23 2.22
CA ALA A 64 1.63 -31.04 2.26
C ALA A 64 0.94 -31.10 0.90
N ALA A 65 0.79 -29.96 0.21
CA ALA A 65 0.24 -29.90 -1.14
C ALA A 65 1.10 -30.68 -2.14
N GLN A 66 2.42 -30.47 -2.13
CA GLN A 66 3.34 -31.20 -3.01
C GLN A 66 3.30 -32.71 -2.74
N GLY A 67 3.27 -33.11 -1.47
CA GLY A 67 3.18 -34.51 -1.10
C GLY A 67 1.86 -35.17 -1.55
N MET A 68 0.78 -34.42 -1.73
CA MET A 68 -0.47 -34.92 -2.31
C MET A 68 -0.38 -34.99 -3.84
N LYS A 69 0.19 -33.96 -4.51
CA LYS A 69 0.46 -33.96 -5.96
C LYS A 69 1.30 -35.16 -6.40
N ASP A 70 2.35 -35.48 -5.65
CA ASP A 70 3.21 -36.64 -5.93
C ASP A 70 2.46 -37.98 -5.83
N LYS A 71 1.41 -38.05 -4.98
CA LYS A 71 0.57 -39.25 -4.85
C LYS A 71 -0.46 -39.32 -5.98
N LEU A 72 -1.05 -38.18 -6.33
CA LEU A 72 -1.99 -38.05 -7.44
C LEU A 72 -1.34 -38.47 -8.77
N ALA A 73 -0.15 -37.97 -9.08
CA ALA A 73 0.58 -38.33 -10.29
C ALA A 73 0.85 -39.85 -10.39
N LYS A 74 1.10 -40.51 -9.25
CA LYS A 74 1.27 -41.98 -9.23
C LYS A 74 -0.05 -42.72 -9.41
N LEU A 75 -1.15 -42.17 -8.94
CA LEU A 75 -2.48 -42.73 -9.12
C LEU A 75 -2.94 -42.60 -10.58
N GLU A 76 -2.72 -41.44 -11.21
CA GLU A 76 -3.02 -41.18 -12.63
C GLU A 76 -2.23 -42.11 -13.56
N ALA A 77 -0.93 -42.34 -13.27
CA ALA A 77 -0.11 -43.28 -14.05
C ALA A 77 -0.65 -44.73 -14.01
N ILE A 78 -1.43 -45.09 -12.99
CA ILE A 78 -2.05 -46.42 -12.86
C ILE A 78 -3.47 -46.42 -13.45
N SER A 79 -4.19 -45.30 -13.41
CA SER A 79 -5.53 -45.18 -13.98
C SER A 79 -5.52 -45.33 -15.50
N GLU A 80 -4.43 -44.95 -16.17
CA GLU A 80 -4.24 -45.22 -17.61
C GLU A 80 -4.19 -46.71 -17.95
N GLN A 81 -3.88 -47.56 -16.98
CA GLN A 81 -3.69 -49.00 -17.18
C GLN A 81 -4.82 -49.83 -16.57
N ALA A 82 -5.62 -49.28 -15.66
CA ALA A 82 -6.62 -50.01 -14.89
C ALA A 82 -7.99 -49.30 -14.91
N GLU A 83 -9.02 -49.99 -15.40
CA GLU A 83 -10.42 -49.55 -15.30
C GLU A 83 -10.96 -49.86 -13.89
N ASP A 84 -10.76 -48.94 -12.96
CA ASP A 84 -11.26 -49.03 -11.59
C ASP A 84 -12.00 -47.73 -11.24
N GLU A 85 -13.34 -47.78 -11.25
CA GLU A 85 -14.24 -46.65 -11.01
C GLU A 85 -13.95 -45.92 -9.69
N SER A 86 -13.43 -46.62 -8.68
CA SER A 86 -13.11 -45.96 -7.41
C SER A 86 -11.89 -45.05 -7.50
N ILE A 87 -11.05 -45.14 -8.54
CA ILE A 87 -9.93 -44.22 -8.76
C ILE A 87 -10.41 -42.77 -8.92
N GLU A 88 -11.51 -42.55 -9.64
CA GLU A 88 -12.05 -41.21 -9.90
C GLU A 88 -12.37 -40.46 -8.59
N SER A 89 -12.97 -41.14 -7.62
CA SER A 89 -13.27 -40.58 -6.29
C SER A 89 -12.00 -40.18 -5.50
N TYR A 90 -10.91 -40.96 -5.58
CA TYR A 90 -9.67 -40.60 -4.89
C TYR A 90 -8.90 -39.48 -5.62
N THR A 91 -9.03 -39.39 -6.95
CA THR A 91 -8.52 -38.27 -7.74
C THR A 91 -9.21 -36.98 -7.32
N GLU A 92 -10.54 -36.98 -7.24
CA GLU A 92 -11.33 -35.82 -6.77
C GLU A 92 -10.92 -35.41 -5.34
N THR A 93 -10.84 -36.38 -4.42
CA THR A 93 -10.38 -36.13 -3.03
C THR A 93 -8.99 -35.48 -2.97
N ALA A 94 -8.06 -35.95 -3.82
CA ALA A 94 -6.71 -35.39 -3.86
C ALA A 94 -6.68 -33.97 -4.44
N LEU A 95 -7.50 -33.69 -5.47
CA LEU A 95 -7.63 -32.37 -6.07
C LEU A 95 -8.25 -31.36 -5.10
N ASP A 96 -9.32 -31.74 -4.40
CA ASP A 96 -9.95 -30.90 -3.37
C ASP A 96 -8.97 -30.55 -2.25
N PHE A 97 -8.19 -31.54 -1.79
CA PHE A 97 -7.14 -31.31 -0.79
C PHE A 97 -6.08 -30.34 -1.30
N ILE A 98 -5.59 -30.51 -2.54
CA ILE A 98 -4.58 -29.63 -3.13
C ILE A 98 -5.10 -28.20 -3.21
N MET A 99 -6.31 -28.02 -3.75
CA MET A 99 -6.94 -26.72 -3.90
C MET A 99 -7.10 -26.01 -2.55
N ARG A 100 -7.65 -26.70 -1.54
CA ARG A 100 -7.81 -26.19 -0.17
C ARG A 100 -6.48 -25.73 0.43
N VAL A 101 -5.42 -26.54 0.31
CA VAL A 101 -4.11 -26.19 0.89
C VAL A 101 -3.43 -25.05 0.13
N GLU A 102 -3.58 -24.97 -1.21
CA GLU A 102 -2.99 -23.90 -2.01
C GLU A 102 -3.65 -22.54 -1.76
N GLU A 103 -4.97 -22.51 -1.59
CA GLU A 103 -5.70 -21.32 -1.15
C GLU A 103 -5.16 -20.85 0.21
N LEU A 104 -5.04 -21.78 1.17
CA LEU A 104 -4.52 -21.48 2.50
C LEU A 104 -3.06 -20.98 2.48
N VAL A 105 -2.24 -21.47 1.56
CA VAL A 105 -0.87 -20.96 1.33
C VAL A 105 -0.89 -19.51 0.84
N ALA A 106 -1.80 -19.18 -0.08
CA ALA A 106 -1.93 -17.83 -0.59
C ALA A 106 -2.34 -16.85 0.51
N ASP A 107 -3.34 -17.23 1.32
CA ASP A 107 -3.82 -16.44 2.45
C ASP A 107 -2.73 -16.28 3.52
N ALA A 108 -2.02 -17.36 3.85
CA ALA A 108 -0.92 -17.31 4.81
C ALA A 108 0.21 -16.37 4.36
N LYS A 109 0.58 -16.42 3.08
CA LYS A 109 1.59 -15.52 2.50
C LYS A 109 1.13 -14.07 2.57
N TRP A 110 -0.12 -13.81 2.18
CA TRP A 110 -0.69 -12.48 2.25
C TRP A 110 -0.67 -11.93 3.69
N HIS A 111 -1.09 -12.72 4.67
CA HIS A 111 -1.09 -12.33 6.08
C HIS A 111 0.32 -11.99 6.60
N ILE A 112 1.29 -12.85 6.29
CA ILE A 112 2.70 -12.62 6.65
C ILE A 112 3.24 -11.35 6.00
N ASP A 113 2.94 -11.12 4.71
CA ASP A 113 3.40 -9.95 3.98
C ASP A 113 2.80 -8.66 4.56
N GLN A 114 1.52 -8.66 4.94
CA GLN A 114 0.90 -7.52 5.63
C GLN A 114 1.58 -7.21 6.97
N VAL A 115 1.87 -8.25 7.78
CA VAL A 115 2.56 -8.08 9.06
C VAL A 115 4.00 -7.57 8.85
N LYS A 116 4.71 -8.08 7.84
CA LYS A 116 6.07 -7.63 7.48
C LYS A 116 6.07 -6.17 7.02
N GLN A 117 5.18 -5.81 6.10
CA GLN A 117 5.03 -4.44 5.63
C GLN A 117 4.75 -3.48 6.79
N ARG A 118 3.82 -3.84 7.68
CA ARG A 118 3.48 -2.98 8.82
C ARG A 118 4.62 -2.82 9.82
N ARG A 119 5.45 -3.86 9.98
CA ARG A 119 6.67 -3.81 10.79
C ARG A 119 7.73 -2.91 10.16
N GLU A 120 7.91 -2.96 8.85
CA GLU A 120 8.84 -2.08 8.13
C GLU A 120 8.41 -0.61 8.21
N GLU A 121 7.11 -0.32 8.11
CA GLU A 121 6.57 1.03 8.29
C GLU A 121 6.86 1.57 9.71
N LEU A 122 6.67 0.74 10.74
CA LEU A 122 6.98 1.09 12.13
C LEU A 122 8.47 1.35 12.33
N GLU A 123 9.34 0.48 11.82
CA GLU A 123 10.79 0.61 11.94
C GLU A 123 11.32 1.83 11.18
N THR A 124 10.77 2.09 9.99
CA THR A 124 11.09 3.29 9.19
C THR A 124 10.70 4.56 9.95
N GLY A 125 9.52 4.59 10.58
CA GLY A 125 9.09 5.67 11.46
C GLY A 125 10.05 5.88 12.63
N ARG A 126 10.49 4.80 13.30
CA ARG A 126 11.45 4.86 14.42
C ARG A 126 12.83 5.35 13.98
N GLN A 127 13.31 4.93 12.81
CA GLN A 127 14.60 5.38 12.27
C GLN A 127 14.60 6.85 11.90
N GLN A 128 13.51 7.36 11.32
CA GLN A 128 13.35 8.80 11.07
C GLN A 128 13.31 9.61 12.39
N LEU A 129 12.67 9.08 13.43
CA LEU A 129 12.67 9.69 14.76
C LEU A 129 14.08 9.69 15.40
N ASN A 130 14.79 8.55 15.34
CA ASN A 130 16.14 8.40 15.92
C ASN A 130 17.21 9.21 15.18
N ALA A 131 17.10 9.37 13.85
CA ALA A 131 17.96 10.27 13.07
C ALA A 131 17.75 11.73 13.48
N THR A 132 16.55 12.11 13.90
CA THR A 132 16.24 13.46 14.41
C THR A 132 16.80 13.67 15.83
N ILE A 133 16.81 12.62 16.67
CA ILE A 133 17.31 12.69 18.07
C ILE A 133 18.85 12.70 18.14
N ARG A 134 19.55 11.99 17.24
CA ARG A 134 21.03 11.90 17.24
C ARG A 134 21.76 13.20 16.84
N VAL A 135 21.05 14.24 16.39
CA VAL A 135 21.64 15.53 16.01
C VAL A 135 21.49 16.59 17.12
N SER A 136 21.08 16.21 18.33
CA SER A 136 20.99 17.14 19.46
C SER A 136 22.07 16.86 20.51
N PRO A 137 23.16 17.66 20.60
CA PRO A 137 23.91 17.78 21.83
C PRO A 137 23.02 18.46 22.88
N THR A 138 23.15 18.03 24.13
CA THR A 138 22.62 18.68 25.35
C THR A 138 22.72 20.20 25.30
N PRO A 139 21.74 20.96 25.85
CA PRO A 139 21.75 22.41 25.81
C PRO A 139 22.68 22.95 26.89
N GLU A 140 23.99 23.01 26.61
CA GLU A 140 24.79 24.08 27.18
C GLU A 140 24.51 25.34 26.37
N ARG A 141 24.12 26.38 27.11
CA ARG A 141 23.81 27.71 26.60
C ARG A 141 25.02 28.24 25.83
N ASP A 142 24.92 28.31 24.51
CA ASP A 142 25.75 29.23 23.73
C ASP A 142 24.95 29.85 22.57
N ASP A 143 24.95 31.17 22.56
CA ASP A 143 24.01 32.10 21.93
C ASP A 143 24.22 32.30 20.41
N ARG A 144 24.83 31.36 19.67
CA ARG A 144 25.38 31.68 18.33
C ARG A 144 25.22 30.68 17.19
N ILE A 145 24.19 29.84 17.19
CA ILE A 145 23.75 29.19 15.94
C ILE A 145 22.28 29.53 15.68
N ARG A 146 22.06 30.57 14.87
CA ARG A 146 20.78 30.78 14.20
C ARG A 146 20.58 29.67 13.17
N VAL A 147 20.08 28.52 13.62
CA VAL A 147 19.31 27.62 12.77
C VAL A 147 18.09 28.44 12.37
N GLU A 148 17.93 28.76 11.08
CA GLU A 148 16.66 29.33 10.63
C GLU A 148 15.56 28.36 11.08
N PRO A 149 14.60 28.79 11.93
CA PRO A 149 13.56 27.89 12.40
C PRO A 149 12.83 27.33 11.19
N LEU A 150 12.64 26.00 11.15
CA LEU A 150 11.84 25.30 10.14
C LEU A 150 10.52 26.06 9.96
N LYS A 151 10.41 26.80 8.85
CA LYS A 151 9.26 27.63 8.57
C LYS A 151 8.11 26.71 8.19
N ILE A 152 7.03 26.78 8.94
CA ILE A 152 5.78 26.13 8.56
C ILE A 152 5.41 26.69 7.18
N PRO A 153 5.19 25.85 6.16
CA PRO A 153 4.80 26.32 4.84
C PRO A 153 3.51 27.12 4.96
N SER A 154 3.42 28.24 4.23
CA SER A 154 2.21 29.03 4.22
C SER A 154 1.13 28.34 3.39
N PHE A 155 -0.12 28.40 3.84
CA PHE A 155 -1.26 27.83 3.13
C PHE A 155 -2.27 28.90 2.78
N SER A 156 -2.41 29.18 1.49
CA SER A 156 -3.29 30.23 0.98
C SER A 156 -4.75 29.79 0.78
N GLY A 157 -5.01 28.48 0.79
CA GLY A 157 -6.26 27.88 0.30
C GLY A 157 -6.10 27.19 -1.04
N GLU A 158 -4.91 27.21 -1.64
CA GLU A 158 -4.61 26.45 -2.84
C GLU A 158 -4.58 24.94 -2.57
N VAL A 159 -5.38 24.21 -3.33
CA VAL A 159 -5.61 22.76 -3.12
C VAL A 159 -4.31 21.95 -3.26
N PHE A 160 -3.38 22.42 -4.07
CA PHE A 160 -2.09 21.76 -4.26
C PHE A 160 -1.08 22.03 -3.13
N GLU A 161 -1.26 23.12 -2.37
CA GLU A 161 -0.46 23.42 -1.18
C GLU A 161 -0.92 22.61 0.04
N TRP A 162 -2.18 22.15 0.02
CA TRP A 162 -2.85 21.52 1.15
C TRP A 162 -2.11 20.31 1.71
N PHE A 163 -1.62 19.37 0.88
CA PHE A 163 -0.96 18.16 1.37
C PHE A 163 0.37 18.47 2.06
N ASN A 164 1.19 19.32 1.45
CA ASN A 164 2.47 19.70 2.04
C ASN A 164 2.24 20.49 3.34
N PHE A 165 1.23 21.36 3.34
CA PHE A 165 0.83 22.11 4.52
C PHE A 165 0.34 21.22 5.65
N VAL A 166 -0.64 20.34 5.41
CA VAL A 166 -1.24 19.53 6.47
C VAL A 166 -0.23 18.55 7.07
N GLN A 167 0.59 17.92 6.25
CA GLN A 167 1.67 17.02 6.71
C GLN A 167 2.71 17.76 7.57
N ALA A 168 3.18 18.92 7.10
CA ALA A 168 4.13 19.74 7.86
C ALA A 168 3.50 20.28 9.15
N PHE A 169 2.24 20.74 9.10
CA PHE A 169 1.55 21.31 10.25
C PHE A 169 1.23 20.25 11.31
N GLU A 170 0.84 19.05 10.88
CA GLU A 170 0.56 17.93 11.78
C GLU A 170 1.81 17.51 12.54
N THR A 171 2.89 17.31 11.79
CA THR A 171 4.18 16.88 12.33
C THR A 171 4.82 17.93 13.23
N LEU A 172 4.77 19.21 12.83
CA LEU A 172 5.50 20.26 13.53
C LEU A 172 4.72 20.89 14.69
N ILE A 173 3.38 20.88 14.67
CA ILE A 173 2.54 21.60 15.63
C ILE A 173 1.42 20.72 16.20
N HIS A 174 0.57 20.10 15.36
CA HIS A 174 -0.66 19.44 15.84
C HIS A 174 -0.37 18.25 16.78
N ASN A 175 0.61 17.41 16.43
CA ASN A 175 0.96 16.20 17.17
C ASN A 175 1.90 16.47 18.36
N LYS A 176 2.36 17.71 18.53
CA LYS A 176 3.16 18.09 19.70
C LYS A 176 2.26 18.35 20.91
N PRO A 177 2.75 18.13 22.14
CA PRO A 177 2.01 18.41 23.38
C PRO A 177 1.99 19.92 23.69
N LEU A 178 1.51 20.72 22.73
CA LEU A 178 1.30 22.17 22.85
C LEU A 178 -0.14 22.44 23.30
N ALA A 179 -0.35 23.56 23.99
CA ALA A 179 -1.70 23.97 24.34
C ALA A 179 -2.48 24.37 23.07
N ASN A 180 -3.80 24.17 23.05
CA ASN A 180 -4.66 24.45 21.89
C ASN A 180 -4.54 25.91 21.41
N TRP A 181 -4.34 26.87 22.33
CA TRP A 181 -4.11 28.26 21.98
C TRP A 181 -2.79 28.51 21.24
N GLU A 182 -1.72 27.77 21.57
CA GLU A 182 -0.44 27.83 20.88
C GLU A 182 -0.56 27.24 19.49
N LYS A 183 -1.20 26.08 19.37
CA LYS A 183 -1.47 25.43 18.07
C LYS A 183 -2.31 26.33 17.15
N TYR A 184 -3.33 26.98 17.71
CA TYR A 184 -4.17 27.94 16.99
C TYR A 184 -3.39 29.19 16.54
N ALA A 185 -2.54 29.75 17.39
CA ALA A 185 -1.69 30.88 17.03
C ALA A 185 -0.71 30.54 15.90
N HIS A 186 -0.17 29.31 15.89
CA HIS A 186 0.66 28.81 14.79
C HIS A 186 -0.16 28.60 13.50
N LEU A 187 -1.37 28.06 13.60
CA LEU A 187 -2.28 27.88 12.47
C LEU A 187 -2.60 29.23 11.80
N MET A 188 -2.98 30.23 12.58
CA MET A 188 -3.33 31.56 12.06
C MET A 188 -2.15 32.33 11.44
N LYS A 189 -0.92 32.00 11.82
CA LYS A 189 0.30 32.56 11.22
C LYS A 189 0.68 31.87 9.92
N ALA A 190 0.41 30.58 9.80
CA ALA A 190 0.75 29.80 8.62
C ALA A 190 -0.32 29.90 7.52
N VAL A 191 -1.57 30.19 7.87
CA VAL A 191 -2.65 30.30 6.91
C VAL A 191 -2.81 31.74 6.39
N THR A 192 -2.91 31.89 5.07
CA THR A 192 -3.06 33.15 4.33
C THR A 192 -4.24 33.04 3.35
N GLY A 193 -4.53 34.11 2.60
CA GLY A 193 -5.53 34.09 1.52
C GLY A 193 -6.94 33.65 1.95
N ASP A 194 -7.59 32.85 1.10
CA ASP A 194 -8.96 32.36 1.28
C ASP A 194 -9.10 31.43 2.49
N ALA A 195 -8.07 30.63 2.76
CA ALA A 195 -8.06 29.74 3.92
C ALA A 195 -8.07 30.55 5.25
N LYS A 196 -7.46 31.74 5.27
CA LYS A 196 -7.48 32.62 6.45
C LYS A 196 -8.85 33.23 6.68
N VAL A 197 -9.55 33.62 5.61
CA VAL A 197 -10.93 34.11 5.68
C VAL A 197 -11.88 33.03 6.18
N PHE A 198 -11.64 31.77 5.79
CA PHE A 198 -12.40 30.62 6.29
C PHE A 198 -12.18 30.39 7.79
N LEU A 199 -10.92 30.40 8.25
CA LEU A 199 -10.57 30.19 9.67
C LEU A 199 -10.96 31.35 10.58
N ALA A 200 -11.12 32.57 10.05
CA ALA A 200 -11.55 33.74 10.82
C ALA A 200 -12.91 33.58 11.51
N LYS A 201 -13.72 32.59 11.12
CA LYS A 201 -15.00 32.23 11.76
C LYS A 201 -14.82 31.54 13.12
N TYR A 202 -13.64 31.00 13.40
CA TYR A 202 -13.31 30.25 14.60
C TYR A 202 -12.34 31.07 15.46
N VAL A 203 -12.83 32.12 16.13
CA VAL A 203 -12.00 33.16 16.78
C VAL A 203 -11.35 32.71 18.10
N ASN A 204 -11.87 31.65 18.74
CA ASN A 204 -11.43 31.21 20.07
C ASN A 204 -10.49 29.98 20.01
N PRO A 205 -9.32 29.99 20.69
CA PRO A 205 -8.48 28.82 20.97
C PRO A 205 -9.17 27.53 21.39
N ASP A 206 -10.27 27.62 22.14
CA ASP A 206 -11.04 26.45 22.60
C ASP A 206 -11.63 25.66 21.42
N ASN A 207 -11.80 26.32 20.27
CA ASN A 207 -12.34 25.73 19.05
C ASN A 207 -11.25 25.31 18.06
N TYR A 208 -9.97 25.23 18.49
CA TYR A 208 -8.85 24.85 17.62
C TYR A 208 -9.08 23.51 16.92
N GLU A 209 -9.48 22.48 17.68
CA GLU A 209 -9.71 21.13 17.14
C GLU A 209 -10.82 21.14 16.07
N GLU A 210 -11.90 21.89 16.31
CA GLU A 210 -12.99 22.05 15.35
C GLU A 210 -12.55 22.84 14.11
N ALA A 211 -11.79 23.92 14.30
CA ALA A 211 -11.28 24.75 13.22
C ALA A 211 -10.35 23.97 12.30
N PHE A 212 -9.46 23.15 12.86
CA PHE A 212 -8.53 22.33 12.09
C PHE A 212 -9.25 21.16 11.38
N ALA A 213 -10.24 20.53 12.04
CA ALA A 213 -11.07 19.50 11.42
C ALA A 213 -11.89 20.04 10.23
N GLN A 214 -12.47 21.24 10.36
CA GLN A 214 -13.24 21.87 9.28
C GLN A 214 -12.34 22.33 8.11
N LEU A 215 -11.11 22.76 8.41
CA LEU A 215 -10.10 23.04 7.39
C LEU A 215 -9.76 21.76 6.60
N LYS A 216 -9.55 20.63 7.30
CA LYS A 216 -9.35 19.32 6.69
C LYS A 216 -10.52 18.89 5.81
N ARG A 217 -11.74 19.06 6.29
CA ARG A 217 -12.94 18.71 5.54
C ARG A 217 -13.10 19.55 4.27
N ARG A 218 -12.73 20.83 4.32
CA ARG A 218 -12.91 21.76 3.20
C ARG A 218 -11.89 21.58 2.08
N TYR A 219 -10.64 21.23 2.43
CA TYR A 219 -9.50 21.19 1.52
C TYR A 219 -8.89 19.79 1.32
N GLY A 220 -9.23 18.82 2.17
CA GLY A 220 -8.80 17.42 2.09
C GLY A 220 -9.74 16.49 1.34
N ASP A 221 -10.72 17.03 0.61
CA ASP A 221 -11.59 16.26 -0.27
C ASP A 221 -10.82 15.77 -1.49
N VAL A 222 -10.52 14.47 -1.51
CA VAL A 222 -9.72 13.77 -2.53
C VAL A 222 -10.41 13.83 -3.90
N ASP A 223 -11.74 13.87 -3.94
CA ASP A 223 -12.52 13.88 -5.19
C ASP A 223 -12.51 15.26 -5.86
N MET A 224 -12.66 16.33 -5.07
CA MET A 224 -12.53 17.71 -5.57
C MET A 224 -11.12 17.97 -6.14
N LEU A 225 -10.14 17.30 -5.56
CA LEU A 225 -8.74 17.41 -5.88
C LEU A 225 -8.35 16.62 -7.13
N ALA A 226 -8.90 15.42 -7.31
CA ALA A 226 -8.80 14.66 -8.56
C ALA A 226 -9.44 15.42 -9.73
N LEU A 227 -10.60 16.07 -9.52
CA LEU A 227 -11.26 16.90 -10.52
C LEU A 227 -10.42 18.11 -10.92
N LYS A 228 -9.87 18.85 -9.95
CA LYS A 228 -8.99 20.02 -10.23
C LYS A 228 -7.67 19.62 -10.89
N LEU A 229 -7.09 18.47 -10.52
CA LEU A 229 -5.92 17.92 -11.19
C LEU A 229 -6.24 17.58 -12.65
N ASN A 230 -7.37 16.93 -12.90
CA ASN A 230 -7.83 16.61 -14.25
C ASN A 230 -8.10 17.87 -15.09
N ASP A 231 -8.68 18.93 -14.51
CA ASP A 231 -8.86 20.20 -15.20
C ASP A 231 -7.54 20.88 -15.54
N LYS A 232 -6.58 20.88 -14.62
CA LYS A 232 -5.23 21.43 -14.85
C LYS A 232 -4.49 20.64 -15.93
N LEU A 233 -4.56 19.31 -15.89
CA LEU A 233 -4.03 18.43 -16.93
C LEU A 233 -4.71 18.67 -18.29
N ASN A 234 -6.03 18.92 -18.32
CA ASN A 234 -6.74 19.23 -19.55
C ASN A 234 -6.34 20.58 -20.15
N GLN A 235 -5.96 21.55 -19.33
CA GLN A 235 -5.46 22.87 -19.74
C GLN A 235 -4.01 22.86 -20.26
N LEU A 236 -3.21 21.81 -19.97
CA LEU A 236 -1.85 21.70 -20.51
C LEU A 236 -1.85 21.57 -22.05
N ARG A 237 -0.98 22.31 -22.72
CA ARG A 237 -0.81 22.32 -24.18
C ARG A 237 -0.40 20.93 -24.66
N LYS A 238 -0.96 20.46 -25.78
CA LYS A 238 -0.57 19.18 -26.39
C LYS A 238 0.90 19.27 -26.87
N PRO A 239 1.76 18.30 -26.52
CA PRO A 239 3.13 18.28 -26.99
C PRO A 239 3.18 18.08 -28.51
N THR A 240 4.17 18.69 -29.16
CA THR A 240 4.48 18.41 -30.57
C THR A 240 5.18 17.06 -30.75
N ASP A 241 5.32 16.57 -31.99
CA ASP A 241 6.00 15.30 -32.33
C ASP A 241 7.51 15.26 -32.01
N LYS A 242 8.03 16.30 -31.36
CA LYS A 242 9.43 16.37 -30.96
C LYS A 242 9.60 15.73 -29.59
N VAL A 243 10.50 14.76 -29.50
CA VAL A 243 10.85 14.03 -28.26
C VAL A 243 11.21 14.96 -27.10
N SER A 244 11.89 16.09 -27.36
CA SER A 244 12.22 17.09 -26.33
C SER A 244 11.00 17.80 -25.74
N ASP A 245 9.96 18.02 -26.55
CA ASP A 245 8.72 18.68 -26.14
C ASP A 245 7.78 17.69 -25.43
N GLN A 246 7.79 16.42 -25.86
CA GLN A 246 7.10 15.31 -25.20
C GLN A 246 7.71 15.01 -23.83
N ARG A 247 9.05 15.00 -23.70
CA ARG A 247 9.73 14.85 -22.40
C ARG A 247 9.40 15.99 -21.45
N ARG A 248 9.42 17.23 -21.93
CA ARG A 248 9.03 18.39 -21.13
C ARG A 248 7.56 18.33 -20.67
N PHE A 249 6.65 17.86 -21.53
CA PHE A 249 5.25 17.65 -21.18
C PHE A 249 5.06 16.53 -20.14
N VAL A 250 5.84 15.45 -20.24
CA VAL A 250 5.86 14.37 -19.24
C VAL A 250 6.42 14.88 -17.92
N ASP A 251 7.49 15.68 -17.93
CA ASP A 251 8.05 16.32 -16.74
C ASP A 251 7.10 17.35 -16.10
N GLU A 252 6.35 18.10 -16.92
CA GLU A 252 5.29 19.02 -16.46
C GLU A 252 4.07 18.26 -15.90
N CYS A 253 3.77 17.06 -16.43
CA CYS A 253 2.81 16.13 -15.82
C CYS A 253 3.35 15.48 -14.54
N GLN A 254 4.68 15.38 -14.39
CA GLN A 254 5.34 14.78 -13.23
C GLN A 254 5.34 15.67 -11.97
N LEU A 255 4.77 16.88 -11.99
CA LEU A 255 4.71 17.85 -10.87
C LEU A 255 5.10 17.24 -9.51
N LYS A 256 6.41 17.22 -9.27
CA LYS A 256 7.04 16.66 -8.07
C LYS A 256 6.45 17.40 -6.89
N GLY A 257 5.63 16.72 -6.08
CA GLY A 257 5.17 17.26 -4.80
C GLY A 257 3.69 17.11 -4.47
N LEU A 258 2.89 16.41 -5.28
CA LEU A 258 1.53 16.06 -4.88
C LEU A 258 1.49 14.59 -4.51
N GLY A 259 1.58 14.31 -3.21
CA GLY A 259 1.45 12.97 -2.61
C GLY A 259 0.04 12.38 -2.75
N ILE A 260 -0.45 12.31 -3.97
CA ILE A 260 -1.68 11.64 -4.38
C ILE A 260 -1.22 10.41 -5.16
N ASP A 261 -1.85 9.26 -4.94
CA ASP A 261 -1.57 8.07 -5.74
C ASP A 261 -1.83 8.35 -7.23
N VAL A 262 -0.72 8.54 -7.94
CA VAL A 262 -0.68 8.88 -9.36
C VAL A 262 -1.08 7.64 -10.18
N ASN A 263 -1.24 6.45 -9.60
CA ASN A 263 -1.60 5.22 -10.31
C ASN A 263 -3.10 5.04 -10.55
N SER A 264 -3.75 6.09 -11.08
CA SER A 264 -5.13 5.97 -11.56
C SER A 264 -5.15 5.77 -13.07
N ILE A 265 -5.90 4.75 -13.49
CA ILE A 265 -6.16 4.42 -14.90
C ILE A 265 -6.71 5.62 -15.70
N ASN A 266 -7.36 6.56 -15.02
CA ASN A 266 -7.92 7.76 -15.64
C ASN A 266 -6.84 8.80 -15.97
N THR A 267 -5.85 8.95 -15.09
CA THR A 267 -4.71 9.86 -15.32
C THR A 267 -3.79 9.31 -16.42
N ALA A 268 -3.55 8.00 -16.44
CA ALA A 268 -2.82 7.32 -17.51
C ALA A 268 -3.50 7.50 -18.88
N ARG A 269 -4.83 7.34 -18.91
CA ARG A 269 -5.65 7.55 -20.12
C ARG A 269 -5.62 8.99 -20.61
N SER A 270 -5.62 9.97 -19.69
CA SER A 270 -5.53 11.40 -20.03
C SER A 270 -4.17 11.80 -20.62
N ILE A 271 -3.08 11.22 -20.11
CA ILE A 271 -1.72 11.40 -20.66
C ILE A 271 -1.64 10.78 -22.07
N MET A 272 -2.08 9.52 -22.21
CA MET A 272 -2.05 8.80 -23.49
C MET A 272 -2.87 9.51 -24.58
N ARG A 273 -4.07 10.00 -24.26
CA ARG A 273 -4.93 10.72 -25.22
C ARG A 273 -4.31 12.03 -25.75
N LYS A 274 -3.31 12.58 -25.05
CA LYS A 274 -2.60 13.80 -25.46
C LYS A 274 -1.33 13.54 -26.26
N LEU A 275 -0.85 12.30 -26.31
CA LEU A 275 0.30 11.92 -27.15
C LEU A 275 -0.10 11.86 -28.63
N PRO A 276 0.82 12.15 -29.57
CA PRO A 276 0.60 11.93 -30.99
C PRO A 276 0.35 10.45 -31.31
N ALA A 277 -0.49 10.16 -32.31
CA ALA A 277 -0.90 8.79 -32.67
C ALA A 277 0.29 7.85 -32.95
N SER A 278 1.34 8.39 -33.58
CA SER A 278 2.60 7.70 -33.88
C SER A 278 3.36 7.20 -32.63
N THR A 279 3.14 7.87 -31.49
CA THR A 279 3.77 7.56 -30.19
C THR A 279 2.81 6.75 -29.32
N TYR A 280 1.51 7.02 -29.40
CA TYR A 280 0.45 6.26 -28.71
C TYR A 280 0.53 4.76 -29.00
N ASP A 281 0.61 4.37 -30.27
CA ASP A 281 0.61 2.95 -30.67
C ASP A 281 1.88 2.22 -30.21
N LYS A 282 3.03 2.91 -30.23
CA LYS A 282 4.32 2.35 -29.77
C LYS A 282 4.38 2.19 -28.26
N VAL A 283 3.80 3.13 -27.52
CA VAL A 283 3.73 3.09 -26.05
C VAL A 283 2.75 2.01 -25.61
N LEU A 284 1.61 1.85 -26.30
CA LEU A 284 0.63 0.82 -25.99
C LEU A 284 1.17 -0.60 -26.20
N ASP A 285 1.97 -0.82 -27.25
CA ASP A 285 2.58 -2.13 -27.56
C ASP A 285 3.65 -2.56 -26.55
N LYS A 286 4.33 -1.57 -25.93
CA LYS A 286 5.37 -1.79 -24.91
C LYS A 286 4.82 -1.92 -23.49
N ILE A 287 3.56 -1.56 -23.21
CA ILE A 287 2.97 -1.65 -21.86
C ILE A 287 2.40 -3.05 -21.61
N PRO A 288 2.82 -3.77 -20.54
CA PRO A 288 2.25 -5.06 -20.18
C PRO A 288 0.75 -5.00 -19.87
N LYS A 289 -0.01 -6.00 -20.34
CA LYS A 289 -1.46 -6.11 -20.10
C LYS A 289 -1.78 -6.07 -18.61
N GLY A 290 -2.71 -5.20 -18.22
CA GLY A 290 -3.11 -4.99 -16.82
C GLY A 290 -2.30 -3.95 -16.04
N GLN A 291 -1.21 -3.41 -16.61
CA GLN A 291 -0.37 -2.40 -15.94
C GLN A 291 -0.62 -0.96 -16.41
N PHE A 292 -1.61 -0.76 -17.30
CA PHE A 292 -1.97 0.56 -17.83
C PHE A 292 -2.38 1.57 -16.74
N GLY A 293 -2.88 1.10 -15.59
CA GLY A 293 -3.21 1.96 -14.44
C GLY A 293 -1.98 2.53 -13.72
N LYS A 294 -0.79 1.93 -13.92
CA LYS A 294 0.45 2.36 -13.26
C LYS A 294 1.13 3.42 -14.11
N ILE A 295 1.05 4.68 -13.67
CA ILE A 295 1.61 5.80 -14.43
C ILE A 295 3.13 5.71 -14.55
N GLY A 296 3.82 5.13 -13.56
CA GLY A 296 5.26 4.85 -13.66
C GLY A 296 5.60 4.03 -14.92
N VAL A 297 4.82 2.99 -15.21
CA VAL A 297 5.01 2.12 -16.38
C VAL A 297 4.74 2.86 -17.68
N VAL A 298 3.69 3.69 -17.72
CA VAL A 298 3.36 4.50 -18.90
C VAL A 298 4.43 5.56 -19.17
N ILE A 299 4.97 6.19 -18.11
CA ILE A 299 6.02 7.21 -18.20
C ILE A 299 7.37 6.60 -18.61
N GLU A 300 7.77 5.47 -18.02
CA GLU A 300 9.01 4.77 -18.37
C GLU A 300 9.03 4.39 -19.85
N VAL A 301 7.94 3.80 -20.34
CA VAL A 301 7.80 3.43 -21.75
C VAL A 301 7.74 4.64 -22.68
N THR A 302 7.24 5.79 -22.21
CA THR A 302 7.23 7.05 -23.00
C THR A 302 8.61 7.71 -23.04
N ASN A 303 9.49 7.43 -22.08
CA ASN A 303 10.85 7.99 -22.00
C ASN A 303 11.89 7.21 -22.82
N ASP A 304 11.60 5.94 -23.15
CA ASP A 304 12.40 4.97 -23.92
C ASP A 304 12.10 4.94 -25.44
#